data_AF-A0A3N9UYE8-F1
#
_entry.id   AF-A0A3N9UYE8-F1
#
_cell.length_a   1.000
_cell.length_b   1.000
_cell.length_c   1.000
_cell.angle_alpha   90.00
_cell.angle_beta   90.00
_cell.angle_gamma   90.00
#
_symmetry.space_group_name_H-M   'P 1'
#
loop_
_entity.id
_entity.type
_entity.pdbx_description
1 polymer ?
#
loop_
_entity_poly.entity_id
_entity_poly.type
_entity_poly.pdbx_seq_one_letter_code
_entity_poly.pdbx_strand_id
1 'polypeptide(L)'
;EQIAEAMAQLNNSNQEERVEAVEQLGAYPNPETEATLGQLLTTDASPEVRNAAALSLGSLDEPSEATLSALMAALEDQNEDVRFSALSTLEDYLLGQEEDSPNYRRIKDGLRLKAGSRSVPDELKESINEVLRDQESMAVPEAVPEAEPDN
;
A
#
# COMPACT_ATOMS: atom_id res chain seq x y z
N GLU A 1 0.60 -21.22 17.11
CA GLU A 1 0.98 -22.41 16.32
C GLU A 1 0.97 -22.06 14.83
N GLN A 2 -0.17 -21.63 14.29
CA GLN A 2 -0.32 -21.23 12.88
C GLN A 2 0.70 -20.19 12.38
N ILE A 3 0.92 -19.09 13.13
CA ILE A 3 1.92 -18.07 12.76
C ILE A 3 3.35 -18.63 12.77
N ALA A 4 3.70 -19.44 13.77
CA ALA A 4 5.06 -20.01 13.88
C ALA A 4 5.35 -21.02 12.76
N GLU A 5 4.33 -21.77 12.35
CA GLU A 5 4.40 -22.67 11.20
C GLU A 5 4.58 -21.90 9.88
N ALA A 6 3.75 -20.88 9.64
CA ALA A 6 3.90 -20.01 8.47
C ALA A 6 5.29 -19.38 8.40
N MET A 7 5.80 -18.84 9.52
CA MET A 7 7.15 -18.28 9.61
C MET A 7 8.24 -19.29 9.23
N ALA A 8 8.08 -20.57 9.60
CA ALA A 8 9.03 -21.61 9.22
C ALA A 8 9.01 -21.89 7.71
N GLN A 9 7.82 -21.89 7.10
CA GLN A 9 7.61 -22.14 5.66
C GLN A 9 8.21 -21.05 4.76
N LEU A 10 8.40 -19.82 5.27
CA LEU A 10 9.05 -18.74 4.53
C LEU A 10 10.49 -19.05 4.09
N ASN A 11 11.16 -20.04 4.70
CA ASN A 11 12.50 -20.46 4.29
C ASN A 11 12.50 -21.56 3.22
N ASN A 12 11.32 -21.99 2.74
CA ASN A 12 11.23 -23.04 1.73
C ASN A 12 11.69 -22.50 0.36
N SER A 13 12.41 -23.33 -0.40
CA SER A 13 12.80 -23.00 -1.78
C SER A 13 11.60 -22.95 -2.73
N ASN A 14 10.50 -23.66 -2.42
CA ASN A 14 9.25 -23.62 -3.18
C ASN A 14 8.51 -22.29 -2.94
N GLN A 15 8.28 -21.52 -4.01
CA GLN A 15 7.59 -20.24 -3.91
C GLN A 15 6.10 -20.39 -3.55
N GLU A 16 5.45 -21.48 -3.98
CA GLU A 16 4.02 -21.69 -3.69
C GLU A 16 3.79 -21.84 -2.19
N GLU A 17 4.64 -22.62 -1.51
CA GLU A 17 4.61 -22.76 -0.05
C GLU A 17 4.90 -21.44 0.68
N ARG A 18 5.78 -20.58 0.12
CA ARG A 18 6.01 -19.24 0.68
C ARG A 18 4.80 -18.32 0.49
N VAL A 19 4.08 -18.43 -0.63
CA VAL A 19 2.83 -17.68 -0.86
C VAL A 19 1.77 -18.10 0.16
N GLU A 20 1.55 -19.40 0.34
CA GLU A 20 0.60 -19.92 1.34
C GLU A 20 0.94 -19.42 2.75
N ALA A 21 2.23 -19.43 3.10
CA ALA A 21 2.70 -18.88 4.37
C ALA A 21 2.40 -17.38 4.49
N VAL A 22 2.65 -16.59 3.45
CA VAL A 22 2.35 -15.15 3.41
C VAL A 22 0.87 -14.88 3.61
N GLU A 23 -0.01 -15.59 2.90
CA GLU A 23 -1.45 -15.46 3.04
C GLU A 23 -1.91 -15.82 4.46
N GLN A 24 -1.32 -16.87 5.05
CA GLN A 24 -1.59 -17.25 6.43
C GLN A 24 -1.16 -16.17 7.43
N LEU A 25 -0.01 -15.52 7.21
CA LEU A 25 0.43 -14.39 8.04
C LEU A 25 -0.53 -13.20 7.94
N GLY A 26 -1.04 -12.91 6.73
CA GLY A 26 -2.06 -11.87 6.49
C GLY A 26 -3.40 -12.15 7.18
N ALA A 27 -3.80 -13.41 7.26
CA ALA A 27 -5.03 -13.81 7.95
C ALA A 27 -4.98 -13.66 9.48
N TYR A 28 -3.79 -13.57 10.06
CA TYR A 28 -3.58 -13.40 11.50
C TYR A 28 -2.68 -12.19 11.80
N PRO A 29 -3.19 -10.97 11.56
CA PRO A 29 -2.39 -9.76 11.64
C PRO A 29 -1.98 -9.44 13.08
N ASN A 30 -0.70 -9.18 13.27
CA ASN A 30 -0.11 -8.64 14.48
C ASN A 30 1.21 -7.92 14.11
N PRO A 31 1.85 -7.20 15.06
CA PRO A 31 3.06 -6.44 14.74
C PRO A 31 4.23 -7.26 14.18
N GLU A 32 4.34 -8.54 14.56
CA GLU A 32 5.37 -9.45 14.02
C GLU A 32 5.05 -9.85 12.58
N THR A 33 3.80 -10.25 12.30
CA THR A 33 3.40 -10.66 10.94
C THR A 33 3.41 -9.49 9.98
N GLU A 34 2.97 -8.30 10.41
CA GLU A 34 3.05 -7.07 9.63
C GLU A 34 4.51 -6.75 9.25
N ALA A 35 5.43 -6.77 10.21
CA ALA A 35 6.84 -6.50 9.95
C ALA A 35 7.44 -7.51 8.95
N THR A 36 7.10 -8.78 9.09
CA THR A 36 7.54 -9.83 8.17
C THR A 36 6.96 -9.65 6.77
N LEU A 37 5.67 -9.33 6.63
CA LEU A 37 5.05 -9.08 5.34
C LEU A 37 5.69 -7.87 4.63
N GLY A 38 5.95 -6.78 5.36
CA GLY A 38 6.66 -5.61 4.82
C GLY A 38 8.09 -5.94 4.37
N GLN A 39 8.79 -6.82 5.08
CA GLN A 39 10.10 -7.32 4.67
C GLN A 39 10.00 -8.16 3.38
N LEU A 40 9.09 -9.13 3.34
CA LEU A 40 8.93 -10.03 2.19
C LEU A 40 8.58 -9.28 0.91
N LEU A 41 7.69 -8.28 1.01
CA LEU A 41 7.31 -7.37 -0.08
C LEU A 41 8.53 -6.74 -0.78
N THR A 42 9.64 -6.54 -0.07
CA THR A 42 10.82 -5.85 -0.63
C THR A 42 12.03 -6.76 -0.84
N THR A 43 12.00 -8.00 -0.36
CA THR A 43 13.20 -8.86 -0.30
C THR A 43 13.02 -10.25 -0.89
N ASP A 44 11.80 -10.78 -1.05
CA ASP A 44 11.63 -12.10 -1.64
C ASP A 44 12.00 -12.09 -3.13
N ALA A 45 12.68 -13.14 -3.59
CA ALA A 45 13.09 -13.25 -4.98
C ALA A 45 11.91 -13.47 -5.94
N SER A 46 10.85 -14.14 -5.49
CA SER A 46 9.66 -14.43 -6.28
C SER A 46 8.71 -13.22 -6.28
N PRO A 47 8.36 -12.68 -7.45
CA PRO A 47 7.36 -11.62 -7.55
C PRO A 47 5.99 -12.07 -7.02
N GLU A 48 5.64 -13.35 -7.13
CA GLU A 48 4.39 -13.90 -6.61
C GLU A 48 4.31 -13.78 -5.08
N VAL A 49 5.41 -14.05 -4.37
CA VAL A 49 5.50 -13.88 -2.92
C VAL A 49 5.42 -12.39 -2.54
N ARG A 50 6.13 -11.51 -3.27
CA ARG A 50 6.06 -10.06 -3.03
C ARG A 50 4.65 -9.53 -3.26
N ASN A 51 3.97 -10.00 -4.30
CA ASN A 51 2.60 -9.64 -4.63
C ASN A 51 1.63 -10.09 -3.52
N ALA A 52 1.74 -11.34 -3.08
CA ALA A 52 0.94 -11.86 -1.97
C ALA A 52 1.18 -11.05 -0.69
N ALA A 53 2.41 -10.60 -0.44
CA ALA A 53 2.73 -9.77 0.71
C ALA A 53 2.07 -8.38 0.63
N ALA A 54 2.07 -7.74 -0.55
CA ALA A 54 1.37 -6.47 -0.76
C ALA A 54 -0.14 -6.57 -0.47
N LEU A 55 -0.78 -7.63 -0.98
CA LEU A 55 -2.21 -7.88 -0.78
C LEU A 55 -2.52 -8.22 0.67
N SER A 56 -1.68 -9.04 1.31
CA SER A 56 -1.85 -9.42 2.73
C SER A 56 -1.75 -8.22 3.66
N LEU A 57 -0.87 -7.26 3.36
CA LEU A 57 -0.79 -6.01 4.10
C LEU A 57 -2.09 -5.21 3.98
N GLY A 58 -2.75 -5.20 2.82
CA GLY A 58 -4.03 -4.49 2.63
C GLY A 58 -5.19 -4.98 3.51
N SER A 59 -5.05 -6.14 4.16
CA SER A 59 -6.05 -6.65 5.12
C SER A 59 -5.88 -6.09 6.54
N LEU A 60 -4.89 -5.23 6.77
CA LEU A 60 -4.66 -4.58 8.07
C LEU A 60 -5.62 -3.38 8.26
N ASP A 61 -6.13 -3.18 9.47
CA ASP A 61 -6.99 -2.02 9.78
C ASP A 61 -6.19 -0.70 9.78
N GLU A 62 -4.97 -0.72 10.35
CA GLU A 62 -4.11 0.45 10.46
C GLU A 62 -2.66 0.08 10.08
N PRO A 63 -2.12 0.64 8.99
CA PRO A 63 -0.74 0.36 8.61
C PRO A 63 0.25 1.12 9.48
N SER A 64 1.33 0.45 9.88
CA SER A 64 2.48 1.13 10.46
C SER A 64 3.22 1.99 9.44
N GLU A 65 4.05 2.92 9.94
CA GLU A 65 4.92 3.74 9.09
C GLU A 65 5.87 2.88 8.23
N ALA A 66 6.33 1.74 8.78
CA ALA A 66 7.19 0.81 8.08
C ALA A 66 6.45 0.13 6.92
N THR A 67 5.21 -0.29 7.15
CA THR A 67 4.32 -0.87 6.12
C THR A 67 4.08 0.11 4.98
N LEU A 68 3.73 1.36 5.29
CA LEU A 68 3.57 2.40 4.27
C LEU A 68 4.86 2.63 3.46
N SER A 69 6.01 2.61 4.14
CA SER A 69 7.31 2.80 3.47
C SER A 69 7.66 1.62 2.55
N ALA A 70 7.33 0.38 2.96
CA ALA A 70 7.53 -0.81 2.15
C ALA A 70 6.63 -0.81 0.90
N LEU A 71 5.34 -0.48 1.05
CA LEU A 71 4.41 -0.33 -0.07
C LEU A 71 4.84 0.75 -1.05
N MET A 72 5.30 1.91 -0.55
CA MET A 72 5.85 2.97 -1.40
C MET A 72 7.09 2.53 -2.17
N ALA A 73 7.94 1.67 -1.59
CA ALA A 73 9.08 1.08 -2.29
C ALA A 73 8.63 0.09 -3.38
N ALA A 74 7.58 -0.71 -3.11
CA ALA A 74 7.03 -1.67 -4.05
C ALA A 74 6.39 -1.05 -5.30
N LEU A 75 6.04 0.24 -5.28
CA LEU A 75 5.67 0.98 -6.50
C LEU A 75 6.81 1.08 -7.53
N GLU A 76 8.05 0.78 -7.13
CA GLU A 76 9.23 0.72 -8.00
C GLU A 76 9.66 -0.73 -8.30
N ASP A 77 8.82 -1.72 -7.96
CA ASP A 77 9.13 -3.12 -8.20
C ASP A 77 9.27 -3.41 -9.71
N GLN A 78 10.16 -4.34 -10.05
CA GLN A 78 10.38 -4.74 -11.43
C GLN A 78 9.16 -5.46 -12.02
N ASN A 79 8.41 -6.17 -11.19
CA ASN A 79 7.19 -6.86 -11.58
C ASN A 79 5.98 -5.93 -11.51
N GLU A 80 5.15 -5.98 -12.54
CA GLU A 80 3.99 -5.11 -12.70
C GLU A 80 2.87 -5.40 -11.71
N ASP A 81 2.56 -6.68 -11.47
CA ASP A 81 1.53 -7.08 -10.52
C ASP A 81 1.86 -6.58 -9.10
N VAL A 82 3.13 -6.70 -8.69
CA VAL A 82 3.58 -6.17 -7.39
C VAL A 82 3.36 -4.66 -7.28
N ARG A 83 3.65 -3.89 -8.34
CA ARG A 83 3.44 -2.44 -8.37
C ARG A 83 1.96 -2.08 -8.22
N PHE A 84 1.08 -2.73 -8.98
CA PHE A 84 -0.36 -2.45 -8.93
C PHE A 84 -1.00 -2.92 -7.63
N SER A 85 -0.61 -4.07 -7.10
CA SER A 85 -1.07 -4.52 -5.78
C SER A 85 -0.64 -3.55 -4.68
N ALA A 86 0.60 -3.04 -4.73
CA ALA A 86 1.05 -2.03 -3.77
C ALA A 86 0.26 -0.72 -3.90
N LEU A 87 -0.06 -0.28 -5.13
CA LEU A 87 -0.89 0.90 -5.36
C LEU A 87 -2.31 0.71 -4.82
N SER A 88 -2.95 -0.42 -5.15
CA SER A 88 -4.29 -0.77 -4.67
C SER A 88 -4.35 -0.79 -3.14
N THR A 89 -3.37 -1.41 -2.49
CA THR A 89 -3.28 -1.42 -1.02
C THR A 89 -3.13 -0.01 -0.44
N LEU A 90 -2.31 0.86 -1.07
CA LEU A 90 -2.17 2.25 -0.64
C LEU A 90 -3.45 3.06 -0.83
N GLU A 91 -4.19 2.82 -1.91
CA GLU A 91 -5.49 3.43 -2.18
C GLU A 91 -6.55 2.98 -1.16
N ASP A 92 -6.64 1.69 -0.86
CA ASP A 92 -7.57 1.15 0.15
C ASP A 92 -7.33 1.79 1.53
N TYR A 93 -6.06 1.91 1.94
CA TYR A 93 -5.74 2.65 3.16
C TYR A 93 -6.16 4.10 3.07
N LEU A 94 -5.88 4.78 1.95
CA LEU A 94 -6.25 6.19 1.78
C LEU A 94 -7.76 6.41 1.94
N LEU A 95 -8.58 5.50 1.43
CA LEU A 95 -10.04 5.52 1.56
C LEU A 95 -10.52 5.18 2.98
N GLY A 96 -9.77 4.36 3.72
CA GLY A 96 -10.09 3.96 5.10
C GLY A 96 -9.63 4.95 6.18
N GLN A 97 -8.71 5.85 5.87
CA GLN A 97 -8.20 6.83 6.83
C GLN A 97 -9.10 8.08 6.94
N GLU A 98 -9.20 8.64 8.15
CA GLU A 98 -9.79 9.98 8.32
C GLU A 98 -9.01 11.02 7.50
N GLU A 99 -9.73 11.95 6.86
CA GLU A 99 -9.12 13.06 6.15
C GLU A 99 -8.17 13.81 7.08
N ASP A 100 -6.98 14.17 6.58
CA ASP A 100 -5.91 14.82 7.35
C ASP A 100 -5.24 14.01 8.47
N SER A 101 -5.55 12.72 8.63
CA SER A 101 -4.80 11.87 9.55
C SER A 101 -3.30 11.81 9.16
N PRO A 102 -2.40 11.52 10.11
CA PRO A 102 -0.97 11.37 9.81
C PRO A 102 -0.70 10.35 8.70
N ASN A 103 -1.44 9.23 8.70
CA ASN A 103 -1.32 8.19 7.67
C ASN A 103 -1.90 8.65 6.32
N TYR A 104 -3.06 9.31 6.31
CA TYR A 104 -3.65 9.90 5.10
C TYR A 104 -2.65 10.83 4.40
N ARG A 105 -2.07 11.78 5.16
CA ARG A 105 -1.07 12.73 4.63
C ARG A 105 0.16 12.02 4.12
N ARG A 106 0.67 11.03 4.86
CA ARG A 106 1.86 10.26 4.47
C ARG A 106 1.63 9.49 3.17
N ILE A 107 0.50 8.83 3.02
CA ILE A 107 0.15 8.10 1.80
C ILE A 107 0.06 9.10 0.64
N LYS A 108 -0.70 10.18 0.79
CA LYS A 108 -0.91 11.18 -0.26
C LYS A 108 0.40 11.83 -0.72
N ASP A 109 1.26 12.24 0.21
CA ASP A 109 2.55 12.86 -0.10
C ASP A 109 3.53 11.85 -0.70
N GLY A 110 3.54 10.61 -0.22
CA GLY A 110 4.33 9.53 -0.79
C GLY A 110 3.94 9.22 -2.25
N LEU A 111 2.64 9.11 -2.52
CA LEU A 111 2.12 8.91 -3.88
C LEU A 111 2.51 10.06 -4.82
N ARG A 112 2.40 11.32 -4.37
CA ARG A 112 2.86 12.49 -5.15
C ARG A 112 4.35 12.43 -5.48
N LEU A 113 5.19 12.04 -4.52
CA LEU A 113 6.62 11.86 -4.76
C LEU A 113 6.88 10.75 -5.80
N LYS A 114 6.15 9.64 -5.71
CA LYS A 114 6.29 8.48 -6.62
C LYS A 114 5.81 8.79 -8.03
N ALA A 115 4.73 9.56 -8.18
CA ALA A 115 4.27 10.07 -9.48
C ALA A 115 5.33 10.92 -10.20
N GLY A 116 6.18 11.63 -9.45
CA GLY A 116 7.31 12.40 -10.00
C GLY A 116 8.61 11.60 -10.19
N SER A 117 8.67 10.35 -9.74
CA SER A 117 9.90 9.55 -9.76
C SER A 117 10.20 8.96 -11.13
N ARG A 118 11.47 8.96 -11.54
CA ARG A 118 11.91 8.30 -12.78
C ARG A 118 11.94 6.78 -12.70
N SER A 119 11.96 6.22 -11.49
CA SER A 119 11.95 4.77 -11.27
C SER A 119 10.57 4.13 -11.39
N VAL A 120 9.50 4.93 -11.30
CA VAL A 120 8.13 4.47 -11.52
C VAL A 120 7.80 4.53 -13.02
N PRO A 121 7.27 3.46 -13.64
CA PRO A 121 6.84 3.47 -15.04
C PRO A 121 5.69 4.46 -15.30
N ASP A 122 5.61 5.01 -16.50
CA ASP A 122 4.63 6.06 -16.82
C ASP A 122 3.18 5.58 -16.69
N GLU A 123 2.90 4.32 -17.03
CA GLU A 123 1.59 3.69 -16.82
C GLU A 123 1.16 3.74 -15.35
N LEU A 124 2.04 3.35 -14.42
CA LEU A 124 1.73 3.40 -12.99
C LEU A 124 1.60 4.85 -12.50
N LYS A 125 2.38 5.80 -13.04
CA LYS A 125 2.24 7.22 -12.71
C LYS A 125 0.85 7.74 -13.07
N GLU A 126 0.30 7.31 -14.20
CA GLU A 126 -1.07 7.70 -14.59
C GLU A 126 -2.07 7.21 -13.54
N SER A 127 -2.01 5.94 -13.16
CA SER A 127 -2.87 5.39 -12.09
C SER A 127 -2.68 6.09 -10.74
N ILE A 128 -1.44 6.38 -10.34
CA ILE A 128 -1.18 7.14 -9.10
C ILE A 128 -1.83 8.53 -9.17
N ASN A 129 -1.74 9.21 -10.31
CA ASN A 129 -2.35 10.53 -10.48
C ASN A 129 -3.90 10.46 -10.50
N GLU A 130 -4.48 9.36 -10.98
CA GLU A 130 -5.93 9.13 -10.89
C GLU A 130 -6.37 8.99 -9.44
N VAL A 131 -5.72 8.13 -8.65
CA VAL A 131 -5.98 7.98 -7.22
C VAL A 131 -5.91 9.34 -6.50
N LEU A 132 -4.87 10.13 -6.79
CA LEU A 132 -4.71 11.45 -6.16
C LEU A 132 -5.82 12.45 -6.55
N ARG A 133 -6.30 12.42 -7.80
CA ARG A 133 -7.36 13.32 -8.28
C ARG A 133 -8.71 12.97 -7.69
N ASP A 134 -9.04 11.70 -7.58
CA ASP A 134 -10.32 11.26 -7.03
C ASP A 134 -10.48 11.76 -5.58
N GLN A 135 -9.38 11.76 -4.81
CA GLN A 135 -9.37 12.33 -3.47
C GLN A 135 -9.45 13.87 -3.43
N GLU A 136 -8.93 14.57 -4.44
CA GLU A 136 -9.06 16.02 -4.55
C GLU A 136 -10.46 16.45 -5.02
N SER A 137 -11.16 15.60 -5.78
CA SER A 137 -12.56 15.84 -6.18
C SER A 137 -13.58 15.62 -5.06
N MET A 138 -13.22 14.87 -4.01
CA MET A 138 -14.06 14.68 -2.82
C MET A 138 -13.95 15.83 -1.81
N ALA A 139 -12.88 16.65 -1.91
CA ALA A 139 -12.78 17.88 -1.14
C ALA A 139 -13.88 18.84 -1.61
N VAL A 140 -14.89 19.06 -0.75
CA VAL A 140 -15.99 19.99 -1.01
C VAL A 140 -15.38 21.33 -1.43
N PRO A 141 -15.78 21.94 -2.58
CA PRO A 141 -15.25 23.22 -2.96
C PRO A 141 -15.51 24.20 -1.83
N GLU A 142 -14.42 24.80 -1.35
CA GLU A 142 -14.39 25.82 -0.31
C GLU A 142 -15.56 26.78 -0.57
N ALA A 143 -16.49 26.86 0.40
CA ALA A 143 -17.73 27.60 0.25
C ALA A 143 -17.41 29.01 -0.27
N VAL A 144 -17.84 29.29 -1.51
CA VAL A 144 -17.79 30.63 -2.07
C VAL A 144 -18.51 31.51 -1.04
N PRO A 145 -17.83 32.50 -0.40
CA PRO A 145 -18.50 33.34 0.56
C PRO A 145 -19.68 33.99 -0.17
N GLU A 146 -20.90 33.75 0.33
CA GLU A 146 -22.12 34.38 -0.17
C GLU A 146 -21.90 35.90 -0.16
N ALA A 147 -21.55 36.44 -1.31
CA ALA A 147 -21.59 37.85 -1.58
C ALA A 147 -23.02 38.18 -1.97
N GLU A 148 -23.84 38.54 -1.00
CA GLU A 148 -25.19 39.08 -1.19
C GLU A 148 -25.39 40.22 -0.16
N PRO A 149 -26.14 41.27 -0.50
CA PRO A 149 -25.56 42.50 -1.04
C PRO A 149 -25.79 43.71 -0.12
N ASP A 150 -25.01 44.77 -0.34
CA ASP A 150 -25.31 46.09 0.24
C ASP A 150 -26.74 46.53 -0.12
N ASN A 151 -27.61 46.62 0.89
CA ASN A 151 -28.83 47.45 0.83
C ASN A 151 -29.26 47.94 2.23
#